data_AF-A0A1B9G1C0-F1
#
_entry.id   AF-A0A1B9G1C0-F1
#
_cell.length_a   1.000
_cell.length_b   1.000
_cell.length_c   1.000
_cell.angle_alpha   90.00
_cell.angle_beta   90.00
_cell.angle_gamma   90.00
#
_symmetry.space_group_name_H-M   'P 1'
#
loop_
_entity.id
_entity.type
_entity.pdbx_description
1 polymer ?
#
loop_
_entity_poly.entity_id
_entity_poly.type
_entity_poly.pdbx_seq_one_letter_code
_entity_poly.pdbx_strand_id
1 'polypeptide(L)'
;MSYNAVPLNDTLPPPVPSKYPEASSSHSRTPSDSRRYGPTVSAQPVPPTTSLLPPSDTSSGPGAPIAGGDQRPWGTGEHVGYAAFDGSPEADDWLHNPDPKRDGKHDRGSLFTVRGATNIGCLALLAIAIVALFAGYPIIDFYTGNELKTNGAYNLGGINSTGQVPLITNFPGMIDGDTPEDVYSRTGFDGKDYKLVWSDEFNKDGRTFYPGDDPFWTAVDIHYWPTGDFECYDPSAATTKDGSLVLTMTQEPIHDLNFKSGMLQSWNQLCFQYSFYLEARVSLPGSTRVAGFWPGVWTMGNLGRAGYGGTTDGLWPYTYDSCDVGTLKNQTNAEGTGPAAALTTGTDDGIISYLPGQRLSACTCQGEDHPGPDTSYGRGAPEVDILEGQIDLTVNLGELSQSFQVAPFDEAYQWLNSSRGAEIYDDDVTKFNSYVGGIYQEAVSALTHVQRSGYQGDGGGFSIHGVEMFADPDDRDGGHITWVADGVKTWTVFPPAVGPSTSMQIGQRIIPEEPMYMILNFGMSNGFQAVNFGQLEWPATMLIDYVRVYQREEGRIGCDPADRPTADYIARHMDVYSNPNITTWEQAGHLFPKNNLIDTC
;
A
#
# COMPACT_ATOMS: atom_id res chain seq x y z
N MET A 1 29.66 16.48 -3.31
CA MET A 1 30.50 17.10 -4.37
C MET A 1 29.67 18.22 -4.98
N SER A 2 30.21 19.41 -5.21
CA SER A 2 29.43 20.53 -5.77
C SER A 2 29.22 20.33 -7.28
N TYR A 3 27.98 20.11 -7.69
CA TYR A 3 27.56 20.02 -9.09
C TYR A 3 27.79 21.36 -9.82
N ASN A 4 28.35 21.32 -11.04
CA ASN A 4 28.51 22.48 -11.90
C ASN A 4 27.37 22.51 -12.92
N ALA A 5 26.47 23.48 -12.80
CA ALA A 5 25.34 23.63 -13.70
C ALA A 5 25.75 23.85 -15.17
N VAL A 6 24.98 23.28 -16.10
CA VAL A 6 25.08 23.57 -17.54
C VAL A 6 24.41 24.92 -17.83
N PRO A 7 25.03 25.82 -18.62
CA PRO A 7 24.40 27.09 -18.98
C PRO A 7 23.16 26.87 -19.88
N LEU A 8 22.02 27.42 -19.46
CA LEU A 8 20.82 27.58 -20.30
C LEU A 8 21.13 28.63 -21.38
N ASN A 9 21.24 28.21 -22.65
CA ASN A 9 21.50 29.13 -23.76
C ASN A 9 20.34 29.24 -24.75
N ASP A 10 19.15 28.73 -24.39
CA ASP A 10 17.96 28.84 -25.22
C ASP A 10 16.91 29.71 -24.53
N THR A 11 16.41 30.67 -25.30
CA THR A 11 15.34 31.59 -24.89
C THR A 11 14.06 30.82 -24.61
N LEU A 12 13.47 31.07 -23.43
CA LEU A 12 12.14 30.60 -23.03
C LEU A 12 11.12 30.79 -24.18
N PRO A 13 10.19 29.85 -24.39
CA PRO A 13 9.10 30.04 -25.33
C PRO A 13 8.24 31.25 -24.93
N PRO A 14 7.64 31.97 -25.90
CA PRO A 14 6.79 33.12 -25.59
C PRO A 14 5.51 32.67 -24.86
N PRO A 15 4.99 33.48 -23.91
CA PRO A 15 3.78 33.17 -23.19
C PRO A 15 2.58 33.06 -24.14
N VAL A 16 1.71 32.09 -23.88
CA VAL A 16 0.44 31.91 -24.60
C VAL A 16 -0.50 33.09 -24.24
N PRO A 17 -1.22 33.69 -25.21
CA PRO A 17 -2.15 34.79 -24.92
C PRO A 17 -3.28 34.37 -23.97
N SER A 18 -3.64 35.26 -23.04
CA SER A 18 -4.73 35.05 -22.07
C SER A 18 -6.04 34.64 -22.75
N LYS A 19 -6.63 33.52 -22.33
CA LYS A 19 -7.87 32.95 -22.87
C LYS A 19 -9.16 33.64 -22.38
N TYR A 20 -9.26 34.97 -22.28
CA TYR A 20 -10.58 35.61 -22.09
C TYR A 20 -10.63 37.00 -22.74
N PRO A 21 -11.49 37.23 -23.76
CA PRO A 21 -11.91 38.59 -24.10
C PRO A 21 -12.88 39.09 -23.02
N GLU A 22 -12.62 40.30 -22.54
CA GLU A 22 -13.49 41.05 -21.62
C GLU A 22 -14.96 40.99 -22.06
N ALA A 23 -15.82 40.41 -21.22
CA ALA A 23 -17.26 40.57 -21.32
C ALA A 23 -17.80 41.03 -19.97
N SER A 24 -18.01 42.34 -19.85
CA SER A 24 -18.71 42.98 -18.76
C SER A 24 -20.15 42.46 -18.68
N SER A 25 -20.54 41.82 -17.58
CA SER A 25 -21.92 41.93 -17.09
C SER A 25 -21.99 41.69 -15.58
N SER A 26 -22.53 42.71 -14.91
CA SER A 26 -22.61 42.88 -13.47
C SER A 26 -23.91 42.31 -12.94
N HIS A 27 -23.94 41.12 -12.35
CA HIS A 27 -25.10 40.66 -11.56
C HIS A 27 -24.65 40.15 -10.18
N SER A 28 -24.82 41.02 -9.18
CA SER A 28 -24.77 40.69 -7.76
C SER A 28 -25.87 39.69 -7.40
N ARG A 29 -25.51 38.55 -6.81
CA ARG A 29 -26.44 37.73 -6.03
C ARG A 29 -25.87 37.48 -4.64
N THR A 30 -26.67 37.85 -3.67
CA THR A 30 -26.52 37.65 -2.22
C THR A 30 -26.55 36.16 -1.85
N PRO A 31 -25.92 35.76 -0.73
CA PRO A 31 -25.98 34.39 -0.24
C PRO A 31 -27.32 34.14 0.45
N SER A 32 -28.05 33.10 0.03
CA SER A 32 -29.25 32.62 0.71
C SER A 32 -28.92 31.40 1.57
N ASP A 33 -29.28 31.50 2.85
CA ASP A 33 -29.38 30.42 3.84
C ASP A 33 -29.90 29.10 3.26
N SER A 34 -29.07 28.06 3.31
CA SER A 34 -29.52 26.67 3.20
C SER A 34 -29.47 26.00 4.57
N ARG A 35 -30.64 25.48 4.93
CA ARG A 35 -31.02 24.97 6.24
C ARG A 35 -30.26 23.70 6.60
N ARG A 36 -29.79 23.65 7.84
CA ARG A 36 -29.35 22.45 8.55
C ARG A 36 -30.50 21.45 8.65
N TYR A 37 -30.30 20.24 8.15
CA TYR A 37 -31.06 19.05 8.54
C TYR A 37 -30.06 18.03 9.06
N GLY A 38 -30.13 17.74 10.35
CA GLY A 38 -29.49 16.58 10.98
C GLY A 38 -30.56 15.79 11.73
N PRO A 39 -30.49 14.46 11.78
CA PRO A 39 -31.33 13.68 12.67
C PRO A 39 -30.61 13.47 14.01
N THR A 40 -31.22 13.96 15.07
CA THR A 40 -30.94 13.61 16.47
C THR A 40 -31.52 12.24 16.80
N VAL A 41 -30.74 11.33 17.38
CA VAL A 41 -31.26 10.23 18.21
C VAL A 41 -30.38 10.00 19.43
N SER A 42 -31.06 9.79 20.56
CA SER A 42 -30.59 9.74 21.94
C SER A 42 -29.72 8.52 22.29
N ALA A 43 -28.72 8.76 23.14
CA ALA A 43 -27.94 7.74 23.83
C ALA A 43 -28.71 7.08 24.99
N GLN A 44 -28.64 5.76 25.12
CA GLN A 44 -28.26 5.05 26.36
C GLN A 44 -27.85 3.58 26.05
N PRO A 45 -26.99 2.94 26.89
CA PRO A 45 -26.15 1.80 26.50
C PRO A 45 -26.59 0.43 27.07
N VAL A 46 -26.22 -0.68 26.40
CA VAL A 46 -26.19 -2.04 26.99
C VAL A 46 -24.96 -2.82 26.45
N PRO A 47 -24.21 -3.60 27.27
CA PRO A 47 -22.95 -4.26 26.88
C PRO A 47 -23.13 -5.66 26.22
N PRO A 48 -22.03 -6.30 25.75
CA PRO A 48 -22.08 -7.36 24.75
C PRO A 48 -22.02 -8.77 25.35
N THR A 49 -22.63 -9.74 24.66
CA THR A 49 -22.28 -11.16 24.77
C THR A 49 -22.22 -11.79 23.37
N THR A 50 -21.14 -12.55 23.20
CA THR A 50 -20.56 -13.20 22.05
C THR A 50 -21.29 -14.44 21.54
N SER A 51 -21.17 -14.68 20.22
CA SER A 51 -20.98 -15.98 19.50
C SER A 51 -22.06 -17.09 19.62
N LEU A 52 -22.28 -18.02 18.68
CA LEU A 52 -21.93 -18.32 17.29
C LEU A 52 -22.78 -19.58 16.96
N LEU A 53 -23.48 -19.57 15.82
CA LEU A 53 -23.91 -20.69 14.93
C LEU A 53 -24.58 -22.01 15.45
N PRO A 54 -25.40 -22.67 14.60
CA PRO A 54 -26.33 -23.77 14.95
C PRO A 54 -25.75 -25.17 14.61
N PRO A 55 -26.45 -26.30 14.89
CA PRO A 55 -27.36 -26.84 13.85
C PRO A 55 -28.58 -27.67 14.33
N SER A 56 -29.56 -27.72 13.41
CA SER A 56 -30.46 -28.82 13.02
C SER A 56 -31.19 -29.67 14.08
N ASP A 57 -32.53 -29.60 14.05
CA ASP A 57 -33.41 -30.65 14.57
C ASP A 57 -34.39 -31.12 13.49
N THR A 58 -34.55 -32.43 13.40
CA THR A 58 -35.27 -33.17 12.35
C THR A 58 -36.67 -33.59 12.77
N SER A 59 -37.68 -33.38 11.90
CA SER A 59 -38.96 -34.13 11.83
C SER A 59 -39.61 -33.83 10.45
N SER A 60 -40.36 -34.65 9.73
CA SER A 60 -40.93 -35.99 9.92
C SER A 60 -41.62 -36.48 8.62
N GLY A 61 -41.49 -37.78 8.29
CA GLY A 61 -42.48 -38.66 7.59
C GLY A 61 -42.45 -38.73 6.04
N PRO A 62 -43.13 -39.71 5.39
CA PRO A 62 -43.91 -40.87 5.91
C PRO A 62 -43.69 -42.22 5.15
N GLY A 63 -44.25 -43.35 5.66
CA GLY A 63 -44.55 -44.54 4.83
C GLY A 63 -44.51 -45.92 5.51
N ALA A 64 -45.68 -46.51 5.78
CA ALA A 64 -45.92 -47.86 6.35
C ALA A 64 -46.08 -48.94 5.24
N PRO A 65 -46.68 -50.14 5.46
CA PRO A 65 -46.33 -51.32 6.30
C PRO A 65 -46.45 -52.69 5.54
N ILE A 66 -45.81 -53.78 5.99
CA ILE A 66 -46.16 -55.19 5.61
C ILE A 66 -45.72 -56.11 6.79
N ALA A 67 -46.58 -56.73 7.60
CA ALA A 67 -47.49 -57.88 7.43
C ALA A 67 -46.82 -59.28 7.39
N GLY A 68 -47.25 -60.14 8.32
CA GLY A 68 -47.62 -61.54 8.01
C GLY A 68 -46.57 -62.61 8.29
N GLY A 69 -46.82 -63.42 9.31
CA GLY A 69 -46.01 -64.59 9.65
C GLY A 69 -46.22 -65.81 8.74
N ASP A 70 -45.17 -66.64 8.78
CA ASP A 70 -45.18 -68.06 9.17
C ASP A 70 -45.23 -69.17 8.07
N GLN A 71 -44.43 -70.23 8.36
CA GLN A 71 -44.49 -71.64 7.89
C GLN A 71 -43.73 -72.00 6.60
N ARG A 72 -42.87 -73.05 6.48
CA ARG A 72 -42.56 -74.31 7.22
C ARG A 72 -41.42 -75.04 6.40
N PRO A 73 -41.05 -76.34 6.57
CA PRO A 73 -40.46 -77.09 7.71
C PRO A 73 -39.31 -78.09 7.30
N TRP A 74 -38.76 -78.81 8.30
CA TRP A 74 -37.92 -80.07 8.29
C TRP A 74 -36.61 -79.81 9.06
N GLY A 75 -36.18 -80.59 10.06
CA GLY A 75 -36.53 -81.93 10.50
C GLY A 75 -35.23 -82.72 10.72
N THR A 76 -35.13 -83.44 11.84
CA THR A 76 -34.13 -84.45 12.25
C THR A 76 -32.91 -84.00 13.08
N GLY A 77 -32.64 -84.75 14.15
CA GLY A 77 -31.28 -84.93 14.70
C GLY A 77 -31.06 -84.46 16.14
N GLU A 78 -31.17 -85.37 17.10
CA GLU A 78 -30.76 -85.23 18.50
C GLU A 78 -29.32 -84.73 18.66
N HIS A 79 -29.09 -83.76 19.55
CA HIS A 79 -28.00 -83.83 20.53
C HIS A 79 -28.37 -83.06 21.81
N VAL A 80 -28.18 -83.79 22.90
CA VAL A 80 -28.48 -83.50 24.30
C VAL A 80 -27.66 -82.30 24.81
N GLY A 81 -28.32 -81.39 25.52
CA GLY A 81 -27.68 -80.28 26.25
C GLY A 81 -28.53 -79.85 27.44
N TYR A 82 -28.67 -80.72 28.44
CA TYR A 82 -29.12 -80.35 29.79
C TYR A 82 -27.99 -79.59 30.51
N ALA A 83 -28.34 -78.44 31.10
CA ALA A 83 -27.68 -77.64 32.17
C ALA A 83 -27.66 -76.15 31.74
N ALA A 84 -28.10 -75.15 32.50
CA ALA A 84 -28.44 -75.08 33.91
C ALA A 84 -29.57 -74.05 34.11
N PHE A 85 -30.66 -74.49 34.74
CA PHE A 85 -31.38 -73.67 35.69
C PHE A 85 -30.74 -73.94 37.04
N ASP A 86 -29.65 -73.25 37.36
CA ASP A 86 -29.30 -73.00 38.74
C ASP A 86 -28.99 -71.51 38.88
N GLY A 87 -29.51 -70.87 39.91
CA GLY A 87 -29.12 -69.50 40.25
C GLY A 87 -27.74 -69.49 40.89
N SER A 88 -26.76 -70.18 40.29
CA SER A 88 -25.38 -70.16 40.74
C SER A 88 -24.68 -68.92 40.16
N PRO A 89 -23.74 -68.30 40.91
CA PRO A 89 -23.03 -67.13 40.43
C PRO A 89 -22.26 -67.43 39.14
N GLU A 90 -22.45 -66.60 38.12
CA GLU A 90 -21.67 -66.65 36.89
C GLU A 90 -20.21 -66.25 37.18
N ALA A 91 -19.26 -66.74 36.37
CA ALA A 91 -17.82 -66.58 36.64
C ALA A 91 -17.33 -65.12 36.60
N ASP A 92 -18.13 -64.21 36.07
CA ASP A 92 -17.93 -62.77 35.98
C ASP A 92 -18.80 -61.96 36.95
N ASP A 93 -19.64 -62.60 37.78
CA ASP A 93 -20.48 -61.91 38.78
C ASP A 93 -19.66 -61.13 39.81
N TRP A 94 -18.40 -61.50 40.05
CA TRP A 94 -17.47 -60.74 40.92
C TRP A 94 -17.11 -59.35 40.37
N LEU A 95 -17.36 -59.10 39.09
CA LEU A 95 -17.14 -57.82 38.40
C LEU A 95 -18.40 -56.93 38.45
N HIS A 96 -19.58 -57.53 38.58
CA HIS A 96 -20.87 -56.85 38.40
C HIS A 96 -21.73 -56.74 39.68
N ASN A 97 -21.37 -57.45 40.76
CA ASN A 97 -22.03 -57.31 42.06
C ASN A 97 -21.12 -56.67 43.12
N PRO A 98 -21.44 -55.45 43.62
CA PRO A 98 -20.68 -54.83 44.70
C PRO A 98 -20.84 -55.61 46.03
N ASP A 99 -19.74 -55.98 46.69
CA ASP A 99 -19.73 -56.73 47.96
C ASP A 99 -19.48 -55.76 49.13
N PRO A 100 -20.49 -55.49 49.99
CA PRO A 100 -20.35 -54.56 51.11
C PRO A 100 -19.24 -54.93 52.11
N LYS A 101 -18.83 -56.19 52.21
CA LYS A 101 -17.76 -56.65 53.11
C LYS A 101 -16.37 -56.56 52.49
N ARG A 102 -16.23 -56.74 51.17
CA ARG A 102 -14.96 -56.59 50.44
C ARG A 102 -14.66 -55.12 50.16
N ASP A 103 -15.66 -54.37 49.73
CA ASP A 103 -15.49 -52.98 49.27
C ASP A 103 -15.42 -52.00 50.46
N GLY A 104 -15.95 -52.36 51.62
CA GLY A 104 -15.81 -51.61 52.87
C GLY A 104 -14.36 -51.50 53.43
N LYS A 105 -13.41 -52.30 52.92
CA LYS A 105 -11.97 -52.18 53.29
C LYS A 105 -11.20 -51.16 52.46
N HIS A 106 -11.73 -50.72 51.33
CA HIS A 106 -11.12 -49.69 50.47
C HIS A 106 -11.97 -48.40 50.35
N ASP A 107 -13.22 -48.43 50.85
CA ASP A 107 -14.10 -47.26 51.00
C ASP A 107 -13.82 -46.38 52.24
N ARG A 108 -12.55 -46.32 52.66
CA ARG A 108 -12.07 -45.20 53.48
C ARG A 108 -11.21 -44.33 52.58
N GLY A 109 -11.86 -43.33 51.96
CA GLY A 109 -11.23 -42.38 51.06
C GLY A 109 -9.90 -41.88 51.60
N SER A 110 -8.81 -42.38 51.02
CA SER A 110 -7.50 -41.76 51.18
C SER A 110 -7.45 -40.58 50.22
N LEU A 111 -7.33 -39.36 50.77
CA LEU A 111 -7.09 -38.15 49.97
C LEU A 111 -5.78 -38.25 49.17
N PHE A 112 -4.85 -39.11 49.62
CA PHE A 112 -3.56 -39.33 48.99
C PHE A 112 -3.50 -40.74 48.40
N THR A 113 -3.97 -40.87 47.16
CA THR A 113 -3.74 -42.06 46.33
C THR A 113 -2.61 -41.77 45.35
N VAL A 114 -1.81 -42.78 45.00
CA VAL A 114 -0.76 -42.63 43.96
C VAL A 114 -1.37 -42.12 42.66
N ARG A 115 -2.57 -42.59 42.31
CA ARG A 115 -3.33 -42.13 41.14
C ARG A 115 -3.73 -40.65 41.23
N GLY A 116 -4.19 -40.20 42.41
CA GLY A 116 -4.49 -38.79 42.67
C GLY A 116 -3.23 -37.91 42.61
N ALA A 117 -2.12 -38.38 43.19
CA ALA A 117 -0.84 -37.67 43.14
C ALA A 117 -0.30 -37.56 41.70
N THR A 118 -0.40 -38.60 40.89
CA THR A 118 0.01 -38.57 39.47
C THR A 118 -0.87 -37.63 38.65
N ASN A 119 -2.18 -37.63 38.86
CA ASN A 119 -3.08 -36.72 38.14
C ASN A 119 -2.88 -35.26 38.53
N ILE A 120 -2.76 -34.96 39.82
CA ILE A 120 -2.49 -33.61 40.31
C ILE A 120 -1.10 -33.14 39.85
N GLY A 121 -0.10 -34.02 39.88
CA GLY A 121 1.25 -33.73 39.37
C GLY A 121 1.28 -33.44 37.87
N CYS A 122 0.52 -34.19 37.07
CA CYS A 122 0.38 -33.95 35.63
C CYS A 122 -0.32 -32.61 35.35
N LEU A 123 -1.41 -32.31 36.07
CA LEU A 123 -2.10 -31.02 35.97
C LEU A 123 -1.21 -29.85 36.40
N ALA A 124 -0.41 -30.00 37.45
CA ALA A 124 0.55 -28.99 37.88
C ALA A 124 1.65 -28.76 36.85
N LEU A 125 2.19 -29.83 36.25
CA LEU A 125 3.17 -29.72 35.17
C LEU A 125 2.59 -29.03 33.93
N LEU A 126 1.37 -29.38 33.54
CA LEU A 126 0.66 -28.74 32.43
C LEU A 126 0.44 -27.24 32.71
N ALA A 127 -0.02 -26.91 33.93
CA ALA A 127 -0.23 -25.52 34.34
C ALA A 127 1.09 -24.73 34.34
N ILE A 128 2.18 -25.31 34.85
CA ILE A 128 3.51 -24.70 34.81
C ILE A 128 3.98 -24.52 33.37
N ALA A 129 3.77 -25.49 32.49
CA ALA A 129 4.14 -25.39 31.07
C ALA A 129 3.34 -24.27 30.36
N ILE A 130 2.05 -24.16 30.64
CA ILE A 130 1.20 -23.08 30.09
C ILE A 130 1.65 -21.72 30.62
N VAL A 131 1.88 -21.58 31.94
CA VAL A 131 2.39 -20.32 32.51
C VAL A 131 3.78 -19.99 31.97
N ALA A 132 4.67 -20.96 31.84
CA ALA A 132 5.98 -20.78 31.26
C ALA A 132 5.89 -20.37 29.78
N LEU A 133 4.94 -20.90 29.02
CA LEU A 133 4.76 -20.56 27.60
C LEU A 133 4.10 -19.19 27.39
N PHE A 134 3.08 -18.85 28.17
CA PHE A 134 2.28 -17.63 27.93
C PHE A 134 2.68 -16.43 28.80
N ALA A 135 3.36 -16.65 29.93
CA ALA A 135 3.86 -15.57 30.80
C ALA A 135 5.37 -15.61 30.97
N GLY A 136 5.96 -16.79 31.16
CA GLY A 136 7.40 -16.95 31.31
C GLY A 136 8.18 -16.60 30.05
N TYR A 137 7.74 -17.10 28.89
CA TYR A 137 8.42 -16.89 27.60
C TYR A 137 8.45 -15.42 27.22
N PRO A 138 7.35 -14.64 27.26
CA PRO A 138 7.41 -13.20 26.97
C PRO A 138 8.32 -12.41 27.92
N ILE A 139 8.36 -12.77 29.21
CA ILE A 139 9.23 -12.11 30.20
C ILE A 139 10.71 -12.46 29.95
N ILE A 140 11.01 -13.73 29.69
CA ILE A 140 12.36 -14.18 29.38
C ILE A 140 12.83 -13.54 28.08
N ASP A 141 12.00 -13.52 27.04
CA ASP A 141 12.29 -12.89 25.76
C ASP A 141 12.59 -11.39 25.93
N PHE A 142 11.75 -10.67 26.68
CA PHE A 142 11.95 -9.26 27.02
C PHE A 142 13.29 -8.98 27.74
N TYR A 143 13.73 -9.86 28.65
CA TYR A 143 14.98 -9.67 29.40
C TYR A 143 16.23 -10.32 28.78
N THR A 144 16.07 -11.25 27.85
CA THR A 144 17.20 -11.94 27.19
C THR A 144 17.65 -11.27 25.89
N GLY A 145 16.93 -10.26 25.42
CA GLY A 145 17.43 -9.32 24.41
C GLY A 145 17.65 -9.96 23.03
N ASN A 146 16.91 -11.02 22.70
CA ASN A 146 16.81 -11.49 21.31
C ASN A 146 15.89 -10.55 20.54
N GLU A 147 16.29 -9.29 20.39
CA GLU A 147 15.70 -8.47 19.33
C GLU A 147 16.03 -9.16 18.01
N LEU A 148 15.02 -9.74 17.37
CA LEU A 148 15.07 -10.02 15.95
C LEU A 148 15.35 -8.68 15.27
N LYS A 149 16.62 -8.43 14.93
CA LYS A 149 17.00 -7.24 14.18
C LYS A 149 16.35 -7.33 12.82
N THR A 150 15.29 -6.55 12.61
CA THR A 150 14.55 -6.50 11.37
C THR A 150 15.26 -5.72 10.25
N ASN A 151 16.48 -5.21 10.52
CA ASN A 151 17.24 -4.35 9.61
C ASN A 151 16.37 -3.25 8.97
N GLY A 152 15.44 -2.68 9.75
CA GLY A 152 14.57 -1.59 9.31
C GLY A 152 13.22 -1.99 8.70
N ALA A 153 12.96 -3.27 8.39
CA ALA A 153 11.69 -3.69 7.79
C ALA A 153 10.64 -4.09 8.85
N TYR A 154 9.39 -3.64 8.72
CA TYR A 154 8.30 -4.06 9.59
C TYR A 154 7.68 -5.35 9.06
N ASN A 155 8.28 -6.51 9.35
CA ASN A 155 7.62 -7.83 9.42
C ASN A 155 8.57 -8.98 9.80
N LEU A 156 7.98 -10.13 10.17
CA LEU A 156 8.69 -11.40 10.43
C LEU A 156 9.61 -11.74 9.25
N GLY A 157 10.90 -11.48 9.41
CA GLY A 157 11.92 -11.89 8.44
C GLY A 157 12.93 -10.80 8.08
N GLY A 158 12.58 -9.52 8.12
CA GLY A 158 13.50 -8.40 7.85
C GLY A 158 14.31 -8.49 6.55
N ILE A 159 13.93 -7.78 5.48
CA ILE A 159 14.71 -7.77 4.24
C ILE A 159 15.97 -6.93 4.46
N ASN A 160 17.14 -7.58 4.52
CA ASN A 160 18.41 -6.85 4.60
C ASN A 160 18.79 -6.23 3.24
N SER A 161 19.80 -5.36 3.21
CA SER A 161 20.31 -4.69 2.00
C SER A 161 20.86 -5.63 0.91
N THR A 162 20.89 -6.95 1.17
CA THR A 162 21.25 -7.99 0.20
C THR A 162 20.04 -8.79 -0.30
N GLY A 163 18.82 -8.38 0.06
CA GLY A 163 17.57 -9.03 -0.35
C GLY A 163 17.32 -10.37 0.35
N GLN A 164 17.99 -10.67 1.46
CA GLN A 164 17.79 -11.96 2.14
C GLN A 164 16.59 -11.90 3.07
N VAL A 165 15.60 -12.76 2.81
CA VAL A 165 14.51 -13.08 3.74
C VAL A 165 14.76 -14.50 4.28
N PRO A 166 14.62 -14.79 5.58
CA PRO A 166 14.63 -16.15 6.10
C PRO A 166 13.60 -17.00 5.35
N LEU A 167 14.05 -18.09 4.71
CA LEU A 167 13.16 -19.06 4.06
C LEU A 167 12.34 -19.80 5.13
N ILE A 168 11.20 -19.22 5.49
CA ILE A 168 10.17 -19.88 6.29
C ILE A 168 9.30 -20.67 5.31
N THR A 169 9.22 -21.98 5.48
CA THR A 169 8.39 -22.84 4.63
C THR A 169 6.94 -22.32 4.60
N ASN A 170 6.39 -22.09 3.41
CA ASN A 170 5.06 -21.52 3.11
C ASN A 170 4.92 -19.99 3.18
N PHE A 171 5.99 -19.22 3.38
CA PHE A 171 5.99 -17.76 3.17
C PHE A 171 6.48 -17.39 1.77
N PRO A 172 5.94 -16.31 1.16
CA PRO A 172 6.48 -15.76 -0.09
C PRO A 172 7.98 -15.45 0.03
N GLY A 173 8.76 -15.88 -0.98
CA GLY A 173 10.16 -15.52 -1.14
C GLY A 173 10.32 -14.21 -1.92
N MET A 174 11.56 -13.72 -2.07
CA MET A 174 11.82 -12.53 -2.91
C MET A 174 11.36 -12.74 -4.34
N ILE A 175 11.72 -13.87 -4.94
CA ILE A 175 11.18 -14.30 -6.23
C ILE A 175 10.11 -15.34 -5.93
N ASP A 176 8.89 -15.09 -6.39
CA ASP A 176 7.79 -16.03 -6.30
C ASP A 176 8.16 -17.34 -7.01
N GLY A 177 7.84 -18.47 -6.38
CA GLY A 177 8.14 -19.80 -6.93
C GLY A 177 7.37 -20.13 -8.21
N ASP A 178 6.27 -19.42 -8.46
CA ASP A 178 5.49 -19.55 -9.69
C ASP A 178 5.98 -18.63 -10.82
N THR A 179 6.94 -17.73 -10.57
CA THR A 179 7.48 -16.85 -11.61
C THR A 179 8.25 -17.66 -12.66
N PRO A 180 7.89 -17.57 -13.96
CA PRO A 180 8.57 -18.31 -15.01
C PRO A 180 10.06 -17.97 -15.14
N GLU A 181 10.92 -18.98 -15.32
CA GLU A 181 12.38 -18.78 -15.41
C GLU A 181 12.78 -17.93 -16.64
N ASP A 182 11.99 -17.93 -17.71
CA ASP A 182 12.27 -17.17 -18.94
C ASP A 182 12.13 -15.65 -18.74
N VAL A 183 11.47 -15.21 -17.67
CA VAL A 183 11.37 -13.79 -17.30
C VAL A 183 12.37 -13.39 -16.21
N TYR A 184 13.40 -14.17 -15.90
CA TYR A 184 14.36 -13.80 -14.84
C TYR A 184 15.35 -12.72 -15.27
N SER A 185 15.35 -12.35 -16.56
CA SER A 185 16.15 -11.25 -17.06
C SER A 185 15.51 -10.58 -18.26
N ARG A 186 15.76 -9.29 -18.41
CA ARG A 186 15.34 -8.50 -19.57
C ARG A 186 16.45 -7.53 -19.97
N THR A 187 16.37 -7.02 -21.19
CA THR A 187 17.12 -5.83 -21.60
C THR A 187 16.23 -4.62 -21.37
N GLY A 188 16.73 -3.64 -20.63
CA GLY A 188 16.04 -2.38 -20.37
C GLY A 188 15.88 -1.53 -21.63
N PHE A 189 15.03 -0.51 -21.56
CA PHE A 189 14.87 0.46 -22.64
C PHE A 189 16.09 1.38 -22.78
N ASP A 190 16.94 1.43 -21.74
CA ASP A 190 18.29 1.99 -21.75
C ASP A 190 19.36 1.08 -22.42
N GLY A 191 18.97 -0.12 -22.87
CA GLY A 191 19.86 -1.10 -23.48
C GLY A 191 20.77 -1.86 -22.51
N LYS A 192 20.54 -1.76 -21.19
CA LYS A 192 21.29 -2.47 -20.14
C LYS A 192 20.63 -3.78 -19.75
N ASP A 193 21.38 -4.65 -19.09
CA ASP A 193 20.86 -5.90 -18.55
C ASP A 193 20.18 -5.67 -17.20
N TYR A 194 18.94 -6.14 -17.06
CA TYR A 194 18.17 -6.11 -15.83
C TYR A 194 17.90 -7.55 -15.39
N LYS A 195 18.06 -7.84 -14.10
CA LYS A 195 17.76 -9.12 -13.47
C LYS A 195 16.54 -9.00 -12.59
N LEU A 196 15.67 -10.00 -12.63
CA LEU A 196 14.53 -10.11 -11.72
C LEU A 196 15.08 -10.20 -10.29
N VAL A 197 14.66 -9.28 -9.43
CA VAL A 197 15.07 -9.25 -8.02
C VAL A 197 13.91 -9.50 -7.07
N TRP A 198 12.68 -9.22 -7.52
CA TRP A 198 11.49 -9.48 -6.75
C TRP A 198 10.29 -9.74 -7.66
N SER A 199 9.38 -10.63 -7.24
CA SER A 199 8.11 -10.86 -7.91
C SER A 199 7.04 -11.36 -6.95
N ASP A 200 5.79 -11.08 -7.29
CA ASP A 200 4.60 -11.68 -6.69
C ASP A 200 3.61 -12.02 -7.81
N GLU A 201 3.29 -13.31 -7.97
CA GLU A 201 2.40 -13.81 -9.03
C GLU A 201 0.97 -14.05 -8.51
N PHE A 202 0.71 -13.79 -7.22
CA PHE A 202 -0.60 -13.88 -6.60
C PHE A 202 -1.39 -15.20 -6.81
N ASN A 203 -0.71 -16.29 -7.20
CA ASN A 203 -1.32 -17.57 -7.56
C ASN A 203 -1.93 -18.34 -6.39
N LYS A 204 -1.51 -18.04 -5.17
CA LYS A 204 -2.05 -18.66 -3.95
C LYS A 204 -3.34 -17.96 -3.54
N ASP A 205 -4.48 -18.62 -3.74
CA ASP A 205 -5.80 -18.12 -3.34
C ASP A 205 -5.95 -17.86 -1.83
N GLY A 206 -6.76 -16.86 -1.51
CA GLY A 206 -7.20 -16.56 -0.15
C GLY A 206 -6.15 -15.90 0.73
N ARG A 207 -5.12 -15.27 0.15
CA ARG A 207 -4.21 -14.40 0.92
C ARG A 207 -5.01 -13.24 1.50
N THR A 208 -4.64 -12.89 2.72
CA THR A 208 -5.10 -11.69 3.41
C THR A 208 -3.93 -10.74 3.54
N PHE A 209 -4.23 -9.45 3.61
CA PHE A 209 -3.24 -8.39 3.65
C PHE A 209 -3.44 -7.48 4.86
N TYR A 210 -4.05 -7.97 5.94
CA TYR A 210 -4.10 -7.21 7.18
C TYR A 210 -2.67 -6.95 7.69
N PRO A 211 -2.46 -5.91 8.50
CA PRO A 211 -1.15 -5.63 9.07
C PRO A 211 -0.51 -6.87 9.72
N GLY A 212 0.62 -7.32 9.15
CA GLY A 212 1.38 -8.49 9.60
C GLY A 212 1.07 -9.82 8.93
N ASP A 213 0.05 -9.91 8.06
CA ASP A 213 -0.35 -11.15 7.39
C ASP A 213 0.57 -11.53 6.22
N ASP A 214 1.12 -10.52 5.52
CA ASP A 214 1.95 -10.70 4.33
C ASP A 214 3.32 -10.01 4.49
N PRO A 215 4.44 -10.64 4.11
CA PRO A 215 5.78 -10.10 4.32
C PRO A 215 6.10 -8.85 3.49
N PHE A 216 5.45 -8.66 2.34
CA PHE A 216 5.76 -7.58 1.41
C PHE A 216 4.68 -6.52 1.32
N TRP A 217 3.43 -6.89 1.59
CA TRP A 217 2.27 -6.04 1.41
C TRP A 217 1.51 -5.82 2.71
N THR A 218 1.00 -4.61 2.88
CA THR A 218 0.00 -4.28 3.90
C THR A 218 -1.15 -3.53 3.25
N ALA A 219 -2.37 -4.05 3.39
CA ALA A 219 -3.57 -3.32 3.06
C ALA A 219 -3.90 -2.31 4.16
N VAL A 220 -4.17 -1.06 3.77
CA VAL A 220 -4.44 0.03 4.72
C VAL A 220 -5.92 0.13 5.07
N ASP A 221 -6.17 0.61 6.29
CA ASP A 221 -7.50 0.96 6.82
C ASP A 221 -7.56 2.48 7.03
N ILE A 222 -7.88 3.22 5.96
CA ILE A 222 -7.83 4.70 5.93
C ILE A 222 -8.87 5.30 4.98
N HIS A 223 -9.32 6.52 5.28
CA HIS A 223 -9.88 7.41 4.26
C HIS A 223 -8.74 8.21 3.61
N TYR A 224 -8.54 8.06 2.31
CA TYR A 224 -7.53 8.80 1.56
C TYR A 224 -8.03 10.19 1.16
N TRP A 225 -8.07 11.07 2.16
CA TRP A 225 -8.53 12.45 2.00
C TRP A 225 -7.70 13.36 1.05
N PRO A 226 -6.39 13.15 0.79
CA PRO A 226 -5.60 14.12 -0.01
C PRO A 226 -6.19 14.43 -1.38
N THR A 227 -6.74 13.43 -2.04
CA THR A 227 -7.45 13.54 -3.32
C THR A 227 -8.95 13.66 -3.17
N GLY A 228 -9.49 13.59 -1.95
CA GLY A 228 -10.93 13.65 -1.68
C GLY A 228 -11.67 12.39 -2.09
N ASP A 229 -11.06 11.22 -1.87
CA ASP A 229 -11.60 9.91 -2.24
C ASP A 229 -12.98 9.67 -1.61
N PHE A 230 -13.86 8.99 -2.35
CA PHE A 230 -15.23 8.73 -1.92
C PHE A 230 -15.35 7.46 -1.06
N GLU A 231 -14.36 6.58 -1.15
CA GLU A 231 -14.25 5.31 -0.47
C GLU A 231 -13.36 5.37 0.78
N CYS A 232 -13.62 4.47 1.71
CA CYS A 232 -12.65 4.05 2.70
C CYS A 232 -11.85 2.87 2.13
N TYR A 233 -10.53 2.92 2.22
CA TYR A 233 -9.72 1.73 2.03
C TYR A 233 -9.84 0.84 3.26
N ASP A 234 -10.11 -0.44 3.06
CA ASP A 234 -10.29 -1.44 4.12
C ASP A 234 -9.59 -2.75 3.71
N PRO A 235 -8.83 -3.41 4.61
CA PRO A 235 -8.11 -4.64 4.29
C PRO A 235 -8.98 -5.80 3.78
N SER A 236 -10.27 -5.85 4.13
CA SER A 236 -11.20 -6.88 3.65
C SER A 236 -11.54 -6.75 2.15
N ALA A 237 -11.22 -5.62 1.52
CA ALA A 237 -11.42 -5.39 0.10
C ALA A 237 -10.27 -5.91 -0.78
N ALA A 238 -9.20 -6.44 -0.18
CA ALA A 238 -8.06 -7.00 -0.87
C ALA A 238 -7.88 -8.49 -0.53
N THR A 239 -7.78 -9.33 -1.56
CA THR A 239 -7.46 -10.76 -1.41
C THR A 239 -6.85 -11.30 -2.70
N THR A 240 -6.33 -12.52 -2.69
CA THR A 240 -5.96 -13.23 -3.92
C THR A 240 -7.00 -14.26 -4.30
N LYS A 241 -7.30 -14.36 -5.59
CA LYS A 241 -8.26 -15.32 -6.11
C LYS A 241 -8.01 -15.57 -7.60
N ASP A 242 -8.10 -16.83 -8.01
CA ASP A 242 -8.08 -17.25 -9.42
C ASP A 242 -6.80 -16.79 -10.15
N GLY A 243 -5.66 -16.76 -9.44
CA GLY A 243 -4.38 -16.35 -10.03
C GLY A 243 -4.14 -14.83 -10.06
N SER A 244 -4.83 -14.05 -9.24
CA SER A 244 -4.65 -12.59 -9.22
C SER A 244 -4.88 -12.01 -7.84
N LEU A 245 -4.22 -10.88 -7.55
CA LEU A 245 -4.67 -9.93 -6.54
C LEU A 245 -5.97 -9.28 -7.02
N VAL A 246 -6.96 -9.26 -6.14
CA VAL A 246 -8.29 -8.70 -6.38
C VAL A 246 -8.51 -7.55 -5.41
N LEU A 247 -8.57 -6.33 -5.94
CA LEU A 247 -9.03 -5.16 -5.19
C LEU A 247 -10.50 -4.91 -5.56
N THR A 248 -11.39 -4.96 -4.57
CA THR A 248 -12.85 -4.88 -4.81
C THR A 248 -13.40 -3.58 -4.27
N MET A 249 -14.08 -2.81 -5.12
CA MET A 249 -14.87 -1.66 -4.70
C MET A 249 -16.35 -2.01 -4.58
N THR A 250 -16.94 -1.71 -3.42
CA THR A 250 -18.37 -1.93 -3.12
C THR A 250 -19.04 -0.66 -2.66
N GLN A 251 -20.30 -0.48 -3.08
CA GLN A 251 -21.18 0.57 -2.55
C GLN A 251 -21.85 0.09 -1.26
N GLU A 252 -21.21 0.34 -0.12
CA GLU A 252 -21.75 0.07 1.20
C GLU A 252 -21.28 1.11 2.23
N PRO A 253 -22.10 1.44 3.24
CA PRO A 253 -21.69 2.37 4.29
C PRO A 253 -20.55 1.80 5.15
N ILE A 254 -19.46 2.56 5.28
CA ILE A 254 -18.30 2.21 6.09
C ILE A 254 -17.58 3.48 6.54
N HIS A 255 -17.13 3.55 7.81
CA HIS A 255 -16.37 4.69 8.35
C HIS A 255 -16.91 6.09 7.95
N ASP A 256 -18.24 6.27 8.05
CA ASP A 256 -18.97 7.50 7.66
C ASP A 256 -18.90 7.89 6.15
N LEU A 257 -18.39 6.98 5.31
CA LEU A 257 -18.40 7.02 3.85
C LEU A 257 -19.40 5.99 3.28
N ASN A 258 -19.58 6.01 1.96
CA ASN A 258 -20.57 5.18 1.25
C ASN A 258 -19.97 4.12 0.34
N PHE A 259 -18.65 4.04 0.29
CA PHE A 259 -17.91 3.11 -0.57
C PHE A 259 -16.75 2.52 0.21
N LYS A 260 -16.44 1.27 -0.11
CA LYS A 260 -15.28 0.53 0.41
C LYS A 260 -14.41 0.09 -0.77
N SER A 261 -13.09 0.18 -0.64
CA SER A 261 -12.14 -0.34 -1.61
C SER A 261 -10.84 -0.83 -0.95
N GLY A 262 -9.86 -1.26 -1.75
CA GLY A 262 -8.55 -1.74 -1.28
C GLY A 262 -7.37 -0.89 -1.76
N MET A 263 -6.39 -0.68 -0.88
CA MET A 263 -5.07 -0.13 -1.19
C MET A 263 -4.01 -0.98 -0.48
N LEU A 264 -3.06 -1.51 -1.24
CA LEU A 264 -1.88 -2.22 -0.74
C LEU A 264 -0.66 -1.29 -0.80
N GLN A 265 0.15 -1.31 0.24
CA GLN A 265 1.43 -0.61 0.31
C GLN A 265 2.53 -1.60 0.68
N SER A 266 3.71 -1.49 0.05
CA SER A 266 4.93 -2.16 0.51
C SER A 266 5.77 -1.29 1.45
N TRP A 267 5.15 -0.24 2.01
CA TRP A 267 5.80 0.80 2.80
C TRP A 267 6.61 0.21 3.95
N ASN A 268 7.89 0.56 4.01
CA ASN A 268 8.83 0.10 5.01
C ASN A 268 8.93 -1.45 5.15
N GLN A 269 8.50 -2.18 4.12
CA GLN A 269 8.62 -3.64 4.01
C GLN A 269 9.57 -4.00 2.86
N LEU A 270 9.33 -3.39 1.70
CA LEU A 270 10.09 -3.62 0.48
C LEU A 270 10.21 -2.31 -0.32
N CYS A 271 11.45 -1.91 -0.57
CA CYS A 271 11.79 -0.70 -1.32
C CYS A 271 12.88 -0.99 -2.35
N PHE A 272 12.89 -0.20 -3.42
CA PHE A 272 13.90 -0.27 -4.50
C PHE A 272 14.55 1.11 -4.70
N GLN A 273 15.84 1.11 -4.99
CA GLN A 273 16.63 2.34 -5.09
C GLN A 273 17.56 2.30 -6.32
N TYR A 274 17.82 3.48 -6.91
CA TYR A 274 18.75 3.79 -8.01
C TYR A 274 18.44 3.16 -9.38
N SER A 275 18.00 1.93 -9.42
CA SER A 275 17.60 1.29 -10.67
C SER A 275 16.45 0.36 -10.39
N PHE A 276 15.36 0.51 -11.11
CA PHE A 276 14.35 -0.53 -11.22
C PHE A 276 13.59 -0.43 -12.53
N TYR A 277 13.25 -1.58 -13.09
CA TYR A 277 12.09 -1.73 -13.93
C TYR A 277 11.00 -2.42 -13.12
N LEU A 278 9.91 -1.72 -12.86
CA LEU A 278 8.74 -2.26 -12.20
C LEU A 278 7.63 -2.38 -13.24
N GLU A 279 7.07 -3.57 -13.37
CA GLU A 279 5.88 -3.83 -14.17
C GLU A 279 4.79 -4.50 -13.36
N ALA A 280 3.54 -4.13 -13.65
CA ALA A 280 2.35 -4.80 -13.17
C ALA A 280 1.49 -5.22 -14.37
N ARG A 281 0.99 -6.44 -14.33
CA ARG A 281 0.03 -6.92 -15.33
C ARG A 281 -1.38 -6.81 -14.76
N VAL A 282 -2.15 -5.87 -15.29
CA VAL A 282 -3.39 -5.37 -14.68
C VAL A 282 -4.57 -5.54 -15.61
N SER A 283 -5.71 -5.92 -15.04
CA SER A 283 -7.02 -5.75 -15.67
C SER A 283 -7.76 -4.62 -14.95
N LEU A 284 -7.98 -3.52 -15.67
CA LEU A 284 -8.52 -2.29 -15.12
C LEU A 284 -10.02 -2.44 -14.82
N PRO A 285 -10.54 -1.79 -13.76
CA PRO A 285 -11.93 -1.90 -13.35
C PRO A 285 -12.88 -1.18 -14.31
N GLY A 286 -14.14 -1.63 -14.33
CA GLY A 286 -15.20 -0.96 -15.11
C GLY A 286 -15.03 -1.10 -16.62
N SER A 287 -15.46 -0.09 -17.37
CA SER A 287 -15.44 -0.05 -18.83
C SER A 287 -14.96 1.30 -19.35
N THR A 288 -14.52 1.37 -20.59
CA THR A 288 -14.07 2.60 -21.27
C THR A 288 -15.21 3.52 -21.71
N ARG A 289 -16.42 3.31 -21.16
CA ARG A 289 -17.64 4.07 -21.49
C ARG A 289 -18.17 4.85 -20.29
N VAL A 290 -17.70 4.55 -19.08
CA VAL A 290 -18.15 5.17 -17.85
C VAL A 290 -16.94 5.67 -17.07
N ALA A 291 -16.86 6.98 -16.90
CA ALA A 291 -15.84 7.63 -16.11
C ALA A 291 -16.14 7.54 -14.60
N GLY A 292 -15.09 7.50 -13.79
CA GLY A 292 -15.18 7.71 -12.34
C GLY A 292 -14.19 6.88 -11.53
N PHE A 293 -13.89 5.66 -11.95
CA PHE A 293 -12.86 4.85 -11.29
C PHE A 293 -11.46 5.44 -11.52
N TRP A 294 -10.62 5.33 -10.48
CA TRP A 294 -9.23 5.75 -10.46
C TRP A 294 -8.35 4.60 -9.93
N PRO A 295 -8.08 3.58 -10.75
CA PRO A 295 -7.09 2.56 -10.43
C PRO A 295 -5.68 3.16 -10.48
N GLY A 296 -4.84 2.79 -9.51
CA GLY A 296 -3.48 3.31 -9.36
C GLY A 296 -2.44 2.21 -9.14
N VAL A 297 -1.31 2.33 -9.82
CA VAL A 297 -0.05 1.62 -9.53
C VAL A 297 1.06 2.66 -9.58
N TRP A 298 1.76 2.83 -8.47
CA TRP A 298 2.68 3.95 -8.31
C TRP A 298 3.70 3.67 -7.20
N THR A 299 4.67 4.56 -7.07
CA THR A 299 5.74 4.44 -6.09
C THR A 299 5.95 5.77 -5.36
N MET A 300 6.36 5.68 -4.09
CA MET A 300 6.69 6.85 -3.26
C MET A 300 7.98 6.61 -2.46
N GLY A 301 8.74 7.67 -2.18
CA GLY A 301 9.92 7.59 -1.30
C GLY A 301 9.54 7.21 0.15
N ASN A 302 10.29 6.29 0.76
CA ASN A 302 9.94 5.63 2.03
C ASN A 302 9.80 6.57 3.25
N LEU A 303 10.38 7.77 3.19
CA LEU A 303 10.21 8.77 4.25
C LEU A 303 8.79 9.32 4.33
N GLY A 304 8.00 9.25 3.25
CA GLY A 304 6.57 9.51 3.25
C GLY A 304 5.77 8.21 3.28
N ARG A 305 4.60 8.21 3.91
CA ARG A 305 3.64 7.11 3.88
C ARG A 305 2.33 7.60 3.27
N ALA A 306 1.93 7.03 2.14
CA ALA A 306 0.75 7.43 1.40
C ALA A 306 -0.50 7.32 2.28
N GLY A 307 -1.28 8.40 2.32
CA GLY A 307 -2.47 8.52 3.16
C GLY A 307 -2.21 8.98 4.61
N TYR A 308 -0.95 9.18 5.01
CA TYR A 308 -0.56 9.68 6.34
C TYR A 308 0.03 11.09 6.19
N GLY A 309 -0.84 12.10 6.18
CA GLY A 309 -0.48 13.49 5.80
C GLY A 309 0.65 14.10 6.62
N GLY A 310 0.74 13.82 7.92
CA GLY A 310 1.84 14.30 8.76
C GLY A 310 3.22 13.81 8.29
N THR A 311 3.28 12.65 7.64
CA THR A 311 4.53 12.11 7.10
C THR A 311 4.91 12.79 5.78
N THR A 312 3.93 13.15 4.95
CA THR A 312 4.17 13.78 3.64
C THR A 312 4.34 15.30 3.74
N ASP A 313 3.92 15.93 4.84
CA ASP A 313 4.07 17.35 5.12
C ASP A 313 5.54 17.80 5.03
N GLY A 314 5.85 18.63 4.03
CA GLY A 314 7.21 19.08 3.71
C GLY A 314 8.16 18.01 3.17
N LEU A 315 7.68 16.80 2.84
CA LEU A 315 8.48 15.75 2.17
C LEU A 315 7.98 15.45 0.77
N TRP A 316 6.68 15.37 0.57
CA TRP A 316 6.09 15.19 -0.75
C TRP A 316 5.85 16.56 -1.40
N PRO A 317 6.09 16.72 -2.72
CA PRO A 317 6.71 15.78 -3.66
C PRO A 317 8.21 16.11 -3.88
N TYR A 318 8.96 16.44 -2.82
CA TYR A 318 10.33 16.91 -2.97
C TYR A 318 11.27 15.84 -3.54
N THR A 319 11.96 16.22 -4.61
CA THR A 319 13.07 15.49 -5.23
C THR A 319 14.26 16.44 -5.40
N TYR A 320 14.77 16.91 -4.25
CA TYR A 320 15.61 18.10 -4.21
C TYR A 320 16.72 18.01 -3.18
N ASP A 321 17.94 18.31 -3.63
CA ASP A 321 19.19 18.17 -2.88
C ASP A 321 20.05 19.45 -2.99
N SER A 322 19.40 20.60 -3.12
CA SER A 322 20.04 21.91 -3.16
C SER A 322 19.62 22.75 -1.95
N CYS A 323 20.54 23.60 -1.48
CA CYS A 323 20.25 24.55 -0.40
C CYS A 323 20.03 25.96 -0.97
N ASP A 324 18.78 26.28 -1.25
CA ASP A 324 18.32 27.59 -1.75
C ASP A 324 16.83 27.83 -1.41
N VAL A 325 16.22 28.85 -2.02
CA VAL A 325 14.84 29.28 -1.75
C VAL A 325 13.80 28.18 -1.99
N GLY A 326 14.10 27.18 -2.83
CA GLY A 326 13.20 26.06 -3.09
C GLY A 326 12.90 25.21 -1.84
N THR A 327 13.79 25.27 -0.84
CA THR A 327 13.63 24.58 0.44
C THR A 327 12.73 25.33 1.43
N LEU A 328 12.41 26.59 1.15
CA LEU A 328 11.66 27.46 2.05
C LEU A 328 10.17 27.44 1.76
N LYS A 329 9.39 27.88 2.76
CA LYS A 329 7.94 27.96 2.68
C LYS A 329 7.49 28.76 1.45
N ASN A 330 6.49 28.22 0.75
CA ASN A 330 5.92 28.76 -0.48
C ASN A 330 6.93 29.00 -1.61
N GLN A 331 8.14 28.43 -1.53
CA GLN A 331 9.28 28.77 -2.39
C GLN A 331 9.60 30.27 -2.36
N THR A 332 9.54 30.89 -1.18
CA THR A 332 9.86 32.31 -1.01
C THR A 332 10.99 32.54 -0.01
N ASN A 333 11.70 33.64 -0.15
CA ASN A 333 12.74 34.08 0.79
C ASN A 333 12.17 34.32 2.20
N ALA A 334 13.04 34.54 3.19
CA ALA A 334 12.65 34.75 4.58
C ALA A 334 11.59 35.85 4.77
N GLU A 335 11.67 36.91 3.96
CA GLU A 335 10.73 38.03 4.00
C GLU A 335 9.41 37.76 3.25
N GLY A 336 9.30 36.64 2.51
CA GLY A 336 8.13 36.31 1.69
C GLY A 336 7.95 37.21 0.46
N THR A 337 9.02 37.85 0.00
CA THR A 337 8.99 38.91 -1.03
C THR A 337 9.50 38.48 -2.39
N GLY A 338 10.09 37.29 -2.50
CA GLY A 338 10.57 36.79 -3.79
C GLY A 338 10.99 35.33 -3.73
N PRO A 339 11.27 34.72 -4.90
CA PRO A 339 11.32 35.31 -6.24
C PRO A 339 9.96 35.82 -6.73
N ALA A 340 9.97 36.84 -7.61
CA ALA A 340 8.74 37.46 -8.11
C ALA A 340 7.80 36.43 -8.78
N ALA A 341 8.37 35.50 -9.54
CA ALA A 341 7.62 34.45 -10.21
C ALA A 341 6.88 33.52 -9.21
N ALA A 342 7.46 33.22 -8.04
CA ALA A 342 6.77 32.42 -7.01
C ALA A 342 5.52 33.11 -6.44
N LEU A 343 5.42 34.44 -6.57
CA LEU A 343 4.30 35.22 -6.06
C LEU A 343 3.20 35.47 -7.08
N THR A 344 3.49 35.30 -8.39
CA THR A 344 2.60 35.78 -9.46
C THR A 344 2.33 34.77 -10.57
N THR A 345 2.89 33.56 -10.52
CA THR A 345 2.76 32.56 -11.60
C THR A 345 2.02 31.30 -11.19
N GLY A 346 1.45 31.28 -9.97
CA GLY A 346 0.49 30.28 -9.56
C GLY A 346 -0.85 30.41 -10.27
N THR A 347 -1.80 29.57 -9.86
CA THR A 347 -3.18 29.64 -10.34
C THR A 347 -3.77 31.04 -10.10
N ASP A 348 -4.48 31.57 -11.09
CA ASP A 348 -5.09 32.90 -11.06
C ASP A 348 -4.10 34.04 -10.76
N ASP A 349 -2.89 33.96 -11.32
CA ASP A 349 -1.76 34.90 -11.10
C ASP A 349 -1.37 35.03 -9.62
N GLY A 350 -1.62 33.98 -8.82
CA GLY A 350 -1.34 33.91 -7.40
C GLY A 350 0.02 33.30 -7.04
N ILE A 351 0.17 32.92 -5.77
CA ILE A 351 1.38 32.24 -5.29
C ILE A 351 1.45 30.81 -5.86
N ILE A 352 2.66 30.38 -6.24
CA ILE A 352 2.90 29.10 -6.92
C ILE A 352 2.82 27.90 -5.96
N SER A 353 3.16 28.09 -4.68
CA SER A 353 3.35 26.98 -3.76
C SER A 353 2.74 27.28 -2.39
N TYR A 354 2.05 26.28 -1.86
CA TYR A 354 1.51 26.23 -0.50
C TYR A 354 2.30 25.22 0.35
N LEU A 355 3.38 24.66 -0.19
CA LEU A 355 4.24 23.75 0.56
C LEU A 355 4.89 24.49 1.74
N PRO A 356 5.03 23.83 2.90
CA PRO A 356 5.63 24.43 4.10
C PRO A 356 7.14 24.69 3.95
N GLY A 357 7.75 24.24 2.85
CA GLY A 357 9.19 24.10 2.67
C GLY A 357 9.61 22.63 2.77
N GLN A 358 10.83 22.33 2.31
CA GLN A 358 11.39 20.99 2.41
C GLN A 358 11.82 20.74 3.86
N ARG A 359 11.08 19.87 4.56
CA ARG A 359 11.28 19.57 5.98
C ARG A 359 12.66 19.00 6.26
N LEU A 360 13.15 18.13 5.39
CA LEU A 360 14.45 17.47 5.49
C LEU A 360 15.37 17.99 4.37
N SER A 361 15.63 19.30 4.36
CA SER A 361 16.38 19.95 3.28
C SER A 361 17.90 19.85 3.43
N ALA A 362 18.63 20.12 2.34
CA ALA A 362 20.08 20.30 2.38
C ALA A 362 20.53 21.56 3.16
N CYS A 363 19.60 22.43 3.58
CA CYS A 363 19.86 23.58 4.43
C CYS A 363 19.71 23.30 5.93
N THR A 364 19.39 22.07 6.32
CA THR A 364 19.15 21.71 7.71
C THR A 364 20.39 22.01 8.58
N CYS A 365 20.22 22.74 9.69
CA CYS A 365 21.32 23.03 10.60
C CYS A 365 21.90 21.73 11.19
N GLN A 366 23.21 21.70 11.45
CA GLN A 366 23.87 20.56 12.06
C GLN A 366 23.29 20.26 13.45
N GLY A 367 22.95 19.00 13.71
CA GLY A 367 22.42 18.53 15.00
C GLY A 367 20.91 18.66 15.15
N GLU A 368 20.21 19.22 14.15
CA GLU A 368 18.75 19.14 14.07
C GLU A 368 18.28 17.75 13.61
N ASP A 369 16.98 17.49 13.73
CA ASP A 369 16.38 16.22 13.33
C ASP A 369 16.46 16.00 11.82
N HIS A 370 17.24 15.00 11.40
CA HIS A 370 17.43 14.65 10.00
C HIS A 370 17.75 13.15 9.89
N PRO A 371 17.24 12.43 8.87
CA PRO A 371 17.51 10.99 8.73
C PRO A 371 18.98 10.71 8.39
N GLY A 372 19.69 11.68 7.79
CA GLY A 372 21.06 11.51 7.30
C GLY A 372 21.13 11.19 5.80
N PRO A 373 22.30 10.78 5.27
CA PRO A 373 23.51 10.41 6.01
C PRO A 373 24.27 11.61 6.59
N ASP A 374 23.97 12.81 6.12
CA ASP A 374 24.40 14.10 6.67
C ASP A 374 23.26 15.11 6.51
N THR A 375 23.27 16.21 7.28
CA THR A 375 22.28 17.30 7.16
C THR A 375 22.44 18.12 5.87
N SER A 376 23.54 17.94 5.14
CA SER A 376 23.77 18.56 3.84
C SER A 376 23.05 17.89 2.67
N TYR A 377 22.35 16.79 2.90
CA TYR A 377 21.56 16.10 1.87
C TYR A 377 20.10 16.47 1.99
N GLY A 378 19.51 16.95 0.91
CA GLY A 378 18.06 17.11 0.82
C GLY A 378 17.39 15.75 0.63
N ARG A 379 16.40 15.47 1.46
CA ARG A 379 15.63 14.24 1.52
C ARG A 379 14.14 14.55 1.31
N GLY A 380 13.39 13.57 0.81
CA GLY A 380 11.99 13.79 0.45
C GLY A 380 11.19 12.50 0.30
N ALA A 381 9.97 12.66 -0.19
CA ALA A 381 9.07 11.56 -0.57
C ALA A 381 8.60 11.80 -2.01
N PRO A 382 9.50 11.64 -3.01
CA PRO A 382 9.13 11.78 -4.42
C PRO A 382 8.12 10.71 -4.82
N GLU A 383 7.37 10.97 -5.88
CA GLU A 383 6.29 10.11 -6.37
C GLU A 383 6.45 9.88 -7.88
N VAL A 384 6.35 8.61 -8.30
CA VAL A 384 6.37 8.19 -9.71
C VAL A 384 5.20 7.26 -9.97
N ASP A 385 4.32 7.68 -10.86
CA ASP A 385 3.06 7.03 -11.17
C ASP A 385 3.21 6.19 -12.44
N ILE A 386 3.05 4.87 -12.29
CA ILE A 386 3.17 3.92 -13.40
C ILE A 386 1.87 3.89 -14.21
N LEU A 387 0.75 3.88 -13.49
CA LEU A 387 -0.58 3.98 -14.05
C LEU A 387 -1.49 4.71 -13.07
N GLU A 388 -2.18 5.73 -13.55
CA GLU A 388 -3.40 6.26 -12.95
C GLU A 388 -4.48 6.29 -14.03
N GLY A 389 -5.48 5.43 -13.92
CA GLY A 389 -6.43 5.21 -15.00
C GLY A 389 -7.61 6.18 -14.99
N GLN A 390 -7.86 6.84 -16.12
CA GLN A 390 -9.08 7.59 -16.42
C GLN A 390 -9.69 7.17 -17.76
N ILE A 391 -10.90 7.66 -18.06
CA ILE A 391 -11.55 7.43 -19.35
C ILE A 391 -11.57 8.71 -20.20
N ASP A 392 -11.01 8.66 -21.40
CA ASP A 392 -11.23 9.67 -22.43
C ASP A 392 -12.59 9.40 -23.12
N LEU A 393 -13.64 10.04 -22.59
CA LEU A 393 -15.01 9.90 -23.09
C LEU A 393 -15.21 10.44 -24.51
N THR A 394 -14.29 11.25 -25.04
CA THR A 394 -14.43 11.81 -26.40
C THR A 394 -14.19 10.74 -27.47
N VAL A 395 -13.32 9.77 -27.17
CA VAL A 395 -12.99 8.64 -28.03
C VAL A 395 -13.42 7.28 -27.43
N ASN A 396 -13.95 7.29 -26.20
CA ASN A 396 -14.32 6.12 -25.40
C ASN A 396 -13.16 5.14 -25.26
N LEU A 397 -11.99 5.62 -24.85
CA LEU A 397 -10.81 4.80 -24.56
C LEU A 397 -10.36 5.02 -23.12
N GLY A 398 -9.68 4.02 -22.57
CA GLY A 398 -8.91 4.24 -21.36
C GLY A 398 -7.72 5.14 -21.65
N GLU A 399 -7.35 5.97 -20.69
CA GLU A 399 -6.19 6.85 -20.75
C GLU A 399 -5.46 6.72 -19.41
N LEU A 400 -4.15 6.49 -19.45
CA LEU A 400 -3.32 6.46 -18.26
C LEU A 400 -2.63 7.81 -18.10
N SER A 401 -2.77 8.42 -16.93
CA SER A 401 -1.82 9.43 -16.46
C SER A 401 -0.58 8.72 -15.96
N GLN A 402 0.55 9.07 -16.56
CA GLN A 402 1.89 8.60 -16.22
C GLN A 402 2.68 9.82 -15.80
N SER A 403 3.19 9.84 -14.58
CA SER A 403 3.69 11.08 -13.98
C SER A 403 4.86 10.91 -13.04
N PHE A 404 5.61 12.00 -12.92
CA PHE A 404 6.62 12.23 -11.90
C PHE A 404 6.26 13.54 -11.20
N GLN A 405 5.92 13.47 -9.91
CA GLN A 405 5.56 14.64 -9.10
C GLN A 405 6.83 15.27 -8.54
N VAL A 406 6.92 16.60 -8.63
CA VAL A 406 8.15 17.34 -8.40
C VAL A 406 7.90 18.56 -7.53
N ALA A 407 8.76 18.74 -6.53
CA ALA A 407 9.02 20.01 -5.88
C ALA A 407 10.54 20.22 -5.74
N PRO A 408 11.03 21.48 -5.77
CA PRO A 408 10.31 22.74 -5.99
C PRO A 408 9.77 22.93 -7.42
N PHE A 409 8.89 23.90 -7.61
CA PHE A 409 8.19 24.15 -8.88
C PHE A 409 8.89 25.20 -9.76
N ASP A 410 8.84 24.99 -11.07
CA ASP A 410 9.15 25.95 -12.12
C ASP A 410 8.12 27.09 -12.18
N GLU A 411 8.51 28.14 -12.90
CA GLU A 411 7.62 29.25 -13.21
C GLU A 411 6.38 28.74 -13.97
N ALA A 412 5.19 29.02 -13.41
CA ALA A 412 3.90 28.51 -13.92
C ALA A 412 3.84 26.98 -14.11
N TYR A 413 4.62 26.22 -13.32
CA TYR A 413 4.75 24.77 -13.41
C TYR A 413 5.23 24.27 -14.79
N GLN A 414 5.89 25.14 -15.57
CA GLN A 414 6.31 24.84 -16.94
C GLN A 414 7.69 24.18 -16.98
N TRP A 415 7.70 22.85 -16.89
CA TRP A 415 8.89 22.03 -17.06
C TRP A 415 9.31 21.93 -18.54
N LEU A 416 10.57 21.56 -18.79
CA LEU A 416 11.15 21.49 -20.14
C LEU A 416 10.69 20.22 -20.88
N ASN A 417 9.67 20.35 -21.73
CA ASN A 417 9.12 19.25 -22.53
C ASN A 417 9.69 19.09 -23.95
N SER A 418 10.80 19.79 -24.25
CA SER A 418 11.55 19.57 -25.50
C SER A 418 12.28 18.23 -25.49
N SER A 419 12.82 17.78 -26.63
CA SER A 419 13.58 16.53 -26.75
C SER A 419 14.81 16.41 -25.84
N ARG A 420 15.25 17.50 -25.21
CA ARG A 420 16.29 17.48 -24.18
C ARG A 420 15.79 17.04 -22.80
N GLY A 421 14.53 17.32 -22.50
CA GLY A 421 13.91 17.00 -21.20
C GLY A 421 12.98 15.80 -21.28
N ALA A 422 12.28 15.59 -22.40
CA ALA A 422 11.43 14.43 -22.58
C ALA A 422 11.29 13.97 -24.03
N GLU A 423 10.98 12.70 -24.23
CA GLU A 423 10.74 12.08 -25.54
C GLU A 423 9.44 11.27 -25.50
N ILE A 424 8.55 11.51 -26.45
CA ILE A 424 7.37 10.66 -26.72
C ILE A 424 7.71 9.75 -27.90
N TYR A 425 7.43 8.45 -27.78
CA TYR A 425 7.77 7.45 -28.80
C TYR A 425 6.68 7.22 -29.84
N ASP A 426 5.42 7.48 -29.48
CA ASP A 426 4.25 7.40 -30.36
C ASP A 426 3.28 8.54 -30.03
N ASP A 427 3.24 9.55 -30.90
CA ASP A 427 2.43 10.76 -30.75
C ASP A 427 0.96 10.56 -31.19
N ASP A 428 0.61 9.43 -31.81
CA ASP A 428 -0.78 9.06 -32.10
C ASP A 428 -1.49 8.52 -30.84
N VAL A 429 -0.73 8.02 -29.86
CA VAL A 429 -1.26 7.35 -28.64
C VAL A 429 -0.90 8.08 -27.35
N THR A 430 0.25 8.76 -27.30
CA THR A 430 0.74 9.46 -26.10
C THR A 430 0.88 10.96 -26.36
N LYS A 431 0.45 11.78 -25.41
CA LYS A 431 0.59 13.24 -25.44
C LYS A 431 1.00 13.77 -24.07
N PHE A 432 1.76 14.86 -24.00
CA PHE A 432 2.00 15.52 -22.72
C PHE A 432 0.68 15.98 -22.10
N ASN A 433 0.55 15.82 -20.79
CA ASN A 433 -0.66 16.18 -20.08
C ASN A 433 -0.83 17.71 -20.08
N SER A 434 -2.05 18.18 -20.28
CA SER A 434 -2.36 19.61 -20.15
C SER A 434 -2.40 20.07 -18.70
N TYR A 435 -2.59 19.14 -17.75
CA TYR A 435 -2.40 19.41 -16.34
C TYR A 435 -0.90 19.38 -16.02
N VAL A 436 -0.40 20.50 -15.50
CA VAL A 436 1.03 20.70 -15.19
C VAL A 436 1.33 20.76 -13.69
N GLY A 437 0.30 20.65 -12.85
CA GLY A 437 0.42 20.75 -11.40
C GLY A 437 -0.55 21.75 -10.77
N GLY A 438 -0.25 22.12 -9.54
CA GLY A 438 -0.98 23.08 -8.72
C GLY A 438 -0.21 23.42 -7.45
N ILE A 439 -0.88 24.10 -6.52
CA ILE A 439 -0.23 24.69 -5.33
C ILE A 439 0.54 23.70 -4.43
N TYR A 440 0.34 22.39 -4.58
CA TYR A 440 1.01 21.35 -3.81
C TYR A 440 1.97 20.47 -4.64
N GLN A 441 1.98 20.57 -5.97
CA GLN A 441 2.84 19.75 -6.82
C GLN A 441 3.08 20.38 -8.20
N GLU A 442 4.23 20.14 -8.79
CA GLU A 442 4.42 20.19 -10.24
C GLU A 442 4.34 18.78 -10.81
N ALA A 443 3.61 18.61 -11.91
CA ALA A 443 3.38 17.30 -12.52
C ALA A 443 4.09 17.21 -13.88
N VAL A 444 5.23 16.52 -13.92
CA VAL A 444 5.89 16.13 -15.17
C VAL A 444 5.17 14.88 -15.68
N SER A 445 4.30 15.03 -16.69
CA SER A 445 3.36 13.97 -17.02
C SER A 445 2.95 13.88 -18.48
N ALA A 446 2.56 12.68 -18.88
CA ALA A 446 1.94 12.38 -20.16
C ALA A 446 0.70 11.50 -19.98
N LEU A 447 -0.18 11.57 -20.97
CA LEU A 447 -1.41 10.81 -21.09
C LEU A 447 -1.25 9.81 -22.23
N THR A 448 -1.46 8.53 -21.96
CA THR A 448 -1.37 7.46 -22.97
C THR A 448 -2.69 6.72 -23.08
N HIS A 449 -3.24 6.63 -24.29
CA HIS A 449 -4.42 5.80 -24.55
C HIS A 449 -4.09 4.30 -24.46
N VAL A 450 -4.97 3.53 -23.83
CA VAL A 450 -4.84 2.08 -23.65
C VAL A 450 -6.01 1.31 -24.24
N GLN A 451 -5.76 0.05 -24.54
CA GLN A 451 -6.72 -0.82 -25.21
C GLN A 451 -7.92 -1.15 -24.31
N ARG A 452 -9.12 -1.10 -24.91
CA ARG A 452 -10.38 -1.45 -24.24
C ARG A 452 -10.38 -2.86 -23.67
N SER A 453 -9.71 -3.80 -24.33
CA SER A 453 -9.63 -5.20 -23.88
C SER A 453 -8.93 -5.36 -22.53
N GLY A 454 -8.16 -4.37 -22.06
CA GLY A 454 -7.54 -4.35 -20.74
C GLY A 454 -8.50 -4.03 -19.59
N TYR A 455 -9.78 -3.74 -19.87
CA TYR A 455 -10.81 -3.44 -18.87
C TYR A 455 -11.71 -4.65 -18.61
N GLN A 456 -12.08 -4.87 -17.35
CA GLN A 456 -13.00 -5.93 -16.91
C GLN A 456 -14.32 -5.91 -17.71
N GLY A 457 -14.88 -4.74 -17.95
CA GLY A 457 -16.15 -4.55 -18.66
C GLY A 457 -16.07 -4.55 -20.19
N ASP A 458 -14.88 -4.51 -20.79
CA ASP A 458 -14.68 -4.44 -22.26
C ASP A 458 -13.76 -5.55 -22.81
N GLY A 459 -13.54 -6.62 -22.03
CA GLY A 459 -12.83 -7.82 -22.48
C GLY A 459 -12.31 -8.69 -21.36
N GLY A 460 -12.07 -8.13 -20.17
CA GLY A 460 -11.51 -8.84 -19.03
C GLY A 460 -10.06 -9.29 -19.24
N GLY A 461 -9.38 -8.72 -20.24
CA GLY A 461 -7.97 -8.98 -20.52
C GLY A 461 -7.07 -8.23 -19.55
N PHE A 462 -5.79 -8.61 -19.58
CA PHE A 462 -4.74 -7.97 -18.81
C PHE A 462 -3.71 -7.34 -19.72
N SER A 463 -3.25 -6.16 -19.34
CA SER A 463 -2.21 -5.39 -20.00
C SER A 463 -1.03 -5.15 -19.07
N ILE A 464 0.17 -5.02 -19.62
CA ILE A 464 1.38 -4.71 -18.86
C ILE A 464 1.55 -3.20 -18.80
N HIS A 465 1.67 -2.66 -17.60
CA HIS A 465 2.01 -1.26 -17.35
C HIS A 465 3.24 -1.22 -16.45
N GLY A 466 4.16 -0.29 -16.71
CA GLY A 466 5.43 -0.30 -15.99
C GLY A 466 6.21 1.01 -16.08
N VAL A 467 7.28 1.08 -15.30
CA VAL A 467 8.24 2.17 -15.32
C VAL A 467 9.66 1.61 -15.20
N GLU A 468 10.57 2.14 -16.00
CA GLU A 468 12.02 1.96 -15.88
C GLU A 468 12.63 3.27 -15.37
N MET A 469 13.16 3.24 -14.14
CA MET A 469 13.83 4.37 -13.52
C MET A 469 15.30 4.05 -13.30
N PHE A 470 16.17 4.98 -13.66
CA PHE A 470 17.58 4.96 -13.34
C PHE A 470 18.02 6.31 -12.78
N ALA A 471 18.74 6.28 -11.66
CA ALA A 471 19.36 7.43 -11.02
C ALA A 471 20.76 7.04 -10.55
N ASP A 472 21.73 7.89 -10.82
CA ASP A 472 23.11 7.73 -10.38
C ASP A 472 23.53 8.98 -9.58
N PRO A 473 23.76 8.87 -8.26
CA PRO A 473 24.17 10.02 -7.46
C PRO A 473 25.57 10.54 -7.81
N ASP A 474 26.41 9.74 -8.49
CA ASP A 474 27.74 10.13 -8.97
C ASP A 474 27.69 10.75 -10.39
N ASP A 475 26.64 10.48 -11.17
CA ASP A 475 26.38 11.06 -12.50
C ASP A 475 24.87 11.31 -12.74
N ARG A 476 24.35 12.37 -12.10
CA ARG A 476 22.92 12.72 -12.16
C ARG A 476 22.40 13.03 -13.56
N ASP A 477 23.27 13.37 -14.51
CA ASP A 477 22.90 13.65 -15.90
C ASP A 477 22.52 12.37 -16.67
N GLY A 478 22.99 11.21 -16.22
CA GLY A 478 22.69 9.91 -16.80
C GLY A 478 21.35 9.30 -16.38
N GLY A 479 20.61 9.97 -15.50
CA GLY A 479 19.33 9.47 -15.00
C GLY A 479 18.19 9.55 -16.03
N HIS A 480 17.14 8.76 -15.83
CA HIS A 480 15.93 8.80 -16.64
C HIS A 480 14.76 8.09 -15.95
N ILE A 481 13.54 8.43 -16.38
CA ILE A 481 12.32 7.68 -16.08
C ILE A 481 11.62 7.39 -17.40
N THR A 482 11.34 6.13 -17.68
CA THR A 482 10.67 5.68 -18.91
C THR A 482 9.43 4.90 -18.56
N TRP A 483 8.30 5.23 -19.17
CA TRP A 483 7.03 4.57 -18.91
C TRP A 483 6.65 3.55 -19.98
N VAL A 484 5.78 2.61 -19.57
CA VAL A 484 5.23 1.54 -20.39
C VAL A 484 3.73 1.47 -20.20
N ALA A 485 2.98 1.38 -21.29
CA ALA A 485 1.56 1.06 -21.29
C ALA A 485 1.26 0.00 -22.35
N ASP A 486 0.36 -0.94 -22.04
CA ASP A 486 0.05 -2.09 -22.90
C ASP A 486 1.30 -2.87 -23.38
N GLY A 487 2.33 -2.93 -22.54
CA GLY A 487 3.60 -3.60 -22.84
C GLY A 487 4.51 -2.84 -23.82
N VAL A 488 4.18 -1.60 -24.19
CA VAL A 488 4.93 -0.77 -25.13
C VAL A 488 5.49 0.47 -24.42
N LYS A 489 6.73 0.83 -24.72
CA LYS A 489 7.39 2.06 -24.25
C LYS A 489 6.61 3.30 -24.74
N THR A 490 6.24 4.21 -23.84
CA THR A 490 5.36 5.35 -24.15
C THR A 490 6.13 6.65 -24.27
N TRP A 491 6.82 7.05 -23.20
CA TRP A 491 7.62 8.27 -23.14
C TRP A 491 8.72 8.16 -22.09
N THR A 492 9.70 9.06 -22.17
CA THR A 492 10.84 9.15 -21.25
C THR A 492 11.05 10.59 -20.78
N VAL A 493 11.39 10.75 -19.51
CA VAL A 493 11.88 11.99 -18.87
C VAL A 493 13.36 11.87 -18.58
N PHE A 494 14.07 12.97 -18.82
CA PHE A 494 15.49 13.15 -18.53
C PHE A 494 15.69 14.30 -17.52
N PRO A 495 16.81 14.35 -16.78
CA PRO A 495 17.11 15.38 -15.78
C PRO A 495 16.88 16.83 -16.24
N PRO A 496 17.14 17.23 -17.50
CA PRO A 496 16.87 18.59 -17.95
C PRO A 496 15.40 19.00 -17.95
N ALA A 497 14.44 18.06 -17.88
CA ALA A 497 13.01 18.37 -17.75
C ALA A 497 12.75 19.28 -16.54
N VAL A 498 13.47 19.02 -15.45
CA VAL A 498 13.31 19.68 -14.14
C VAL A 498 14.60 20.39 -13.73
N GLY A 499 15.16 21.12 -14.70
CA GLY A 499 16.44 21.81 -14.57
C GLY A 499 16.45 22.96 -13.54
N PRO A 500 17.60 23.61 -13.31
CA PRO A 500 17.64 24.82 -12.50
C PRO A 500 16.82 25.93 -13.14
N SER A 501 16.10 26.70 -12.31
CA SER A 501 15.29 27.83 -12.76
C SER A 501 15.78 29.12 -12.13
N THR A 502 16.30 30.02 -12.98
CA THR A 502 16.85 31.31 -12.53
C THR A 502 15.75 32.27 -12.09
N SER A 503 14.59 32.27 -12.77
CA SER A 503 13.45 33.11 -12.39
C SER A 503 12.85 32.68 -11.04
N MET A 504 12.96 31.39 -10.71
CA MET A 504 12.54 30.81 -9.43
C MET A 504 13.67 30.73 -8.40
N GLN A 505 14.91 31.07 -8.75
CA GLN A 505 16.10 30.96 -7.89
C GLN A 505 16.29 29.56 -7.27
N ILE A 506 15.90 28.52 -7.99
CA ILE A 506 16.04 27.12 -7.58
C ILE A 506 17.08 26.40 -8.43
N GLY A 507 17.82 25.49 -7.81
CA GLY A 507 18.73 24.55 -8.45
C GLY A 507 18.05 23.39 -9.18
N GLN A 508 18.88 22.43 -9.60
CA GLN A 508 18.46 21.22 -10.30
C GLN A 508 17.64 20.31 -9.38
N ARG A 509 16.45 19.90 -9.82
CA ARG A 509 15.71 18.78 -9.21
C ARG A 509 16.23 17.45 -9.78
N ILE A 510 16.12 16.36 -9.03
CA ILE A 510 16.79 15.10 -9.36
C ILE A 510 15.80 14.02 -9.75
N ILE A 511 16.24 13.06 -10.58
CA ILE A 511 15.53 11.77 -10.67
C ILE A 511 15.64 11.09 -9.29
N PRO A 512 14.56 10.48 -8.76
CA PRO A 512 14.53 10.02 -7.37
C PRO A 512 15.71 9.13 -6.97
N GLU A 513 16.37 9.50 -5.88
CA GLU A 513 17.46 8.72 -5.26
C GLU A 513 17.03 8.04 -3.95
N GLU A 514 15.80 8.30 -3.49
CA GLU A 514 15.22 7.71 -2.29
C GLU A 514 14.91 6.21 -2.48
N PRO A 515 14.91 5.39 -1.41
CA PRO A 515 14.31 4.07 -1.47
C PRO A 515 12.80 4.20 -1.70
N MET A 516 12.30 3.67 -2.81
CA MET A 516 10.91 3.80 -3.25
C MET A 516 10.12 2.53 -2.92
N TYR A 517 8.97 2.65 -2.24
CA TYR A 517 8.03 1.55 -2.02
C TYR A 517 6.87 1.63 -3.02
N MET A 518 6.14 0.53 -3.16
CA MET A 518 5.06 0.37 -4.14
C MET A 518 3.69 0.56 -3.51
N ILE A 519 2.76 1.08 -4.29
CA ILE A 519 1.37 1.30 -3.90
C ILE A 519 0.47 0.79 -5.03
N LEU A 520 -0.51 -0.04 -4.66
CA LEU A 520 -1.55 -0.56 -5.55
C LEU A 520 -2.90 -0.15 -4.96
N ASN A 521 -3.67 0.70 -5.63
CA ASN A 521 -4.97 1.12 -5.12
C ASN A 521 -6.05 1.08 -6.18
N PHE A 522 -7.28 0.91 -5.73
CA PHE A 522 -8.45 1.10 -6.56
C PHE A 522 -9.31 2.22 -5.97
N GLY A 523 -9.06 3.45 -6.40
CA GLY A 523 -9.72 4.63 -5.88
C GLY A 523 -10.86 5.19 -6.71
N MET A 524 -11.53 6.21 -6.19
CA MET A 524 -12.54 7.00 -6.92
C MET A 524 -12.63 8.42 -6.35
N SER A 525 -12.29 9.43 -7.17
CA SER A 525 -12.35 10.83 -6.74
C SER A 525 -12.62 11.81 -7.89
N ASN A 526 -13.43 12.84 -7.60
CA ASN A 526 -13.61 13.99 -8.48
C ASN A 526 -12.35 14.86 -8.63
N GLY A 527 -11.38 14.73 -7.71
CA GLY A 527 -10.07 15.36 -7.83
C GLY A 527 -9.25 14.79 -8.98
N PHE A 528 -9.54 13.55 -9.41
CA PHE A 528 -8.88 12.89 -10.53
C PHE A 528 -9.76 12.93 -11.79
N GLN A 529 -10.95 12.32 -11.73
CA GLN A 529 -11.93 12.36 -12.81
C GLN A 529 -13.35 12.48 -12.26
N ALA A 530 -14.21 13.28 -12.91
CA ALA A 530 -15.60 13.42 -12.50
C ALA A 530 -16.32 12.07 -12.44
N VAL A 531 -16.85 11.74 -11.27
CA VAL A 531 -17.43 10.43 -10.98
C VAL A 531 -18.90 10.36 -11.41
N ASN A 532 -19.23 9.35 -12.24
CA ASN A 532 -20.59 9.10 -12.68
C ASN A 532 -21.27 7.97 -11.89
N PHE A 533 -21.65 8.26 -10.64
CA PHE A 533 -22.27 7.30 -9.73
C PHE A 533 -23.51 6.58 -10.29
N GLY A 534 -24.25 7.20 -11.21
CA GLY A 534 -25.47 6.64 -11.77
C GLY A 534 -25.25 5.56 -12.83
N GLN A 535 -24.02 5.44 -13.36
CA GLN A 535 -23.67 4.48 -14.40
C GLN A 535 -22.55 3.51 -14.00
N LEU A 536 -21.88 3.74 -12.87
CA LEU A 536 -20.93 2.77 -12.32
C LEU A 536 -21.66 1.51 -11.84
N GLU A 537 -21.04 0.36 -12.10
CA GLU A 537 -21.55 -0.95 -11.70
C GLU A 537 -20.84 -1.45 -10.45
N TRP A 538 -21.58 -2.12 -9.56
CA TRP A 538 -21.11 -2.57 -8.25
C TRP A 538 -21.43 -4.06 -8.03
N PRO A 539 -20.54 -4.85 -7.40
CA PRO A 539 -19.14 -4.52 -7.11
C PRO A 539 -18.33 -4.35 -8.40
N ALA A 540 -17.26 -3.56 -8.31
CA ALA A 540 -16.24 -3.46 -9.35
C ALA A 540 -14.92 -4.03 -8.82
N THR A 541 -14.09 -4.56 -9.70
CA THR A 541 -12.80 -5.16 -9.33
C THR A 541 -11.68 -4.67 -10.23
N MET A 542 -10.54 -4.35 -9.63
CA MET A 542 -9.25 -4.23 -10.31
C MET A 542 -8.48 -5.53 -10.04
N LEU A 543 -7.97 -6.17 -11.10
CA LEU A 543 -7.20 -7.41 -10.96
C LEU A 543 -5.74 -7.16 -11.31
N ILE A 544 -4.82 -7.71 -10.52
CA ILE A 544 -3.39 -7.69 -10.79
C ILE A 544 -2.90 -9.13 -10.84
N ASP A 545 -2.47 -9.58 -12.03
CA ASP A 545 -1.96 -10.92 -12.29
C ASP A 545 -0.58 -11.11 -11.66
N TYR A 546 0.30 -10.14 -11.83
CA TYR A 546 1.59 -10.12 -11.15
C TYR A 546 2.12 -8.70 -10.97
N VAL A 547 3.07 -8.56 -10.04
CA VAL A 547 4.02 -7.44 -10.00
C VAL A 547 5.43 -8.01 -10.05
N ARG A 548 6.28 -7.46 -10.92
CA ARG A 548 7.67 -7.89 -11.08
C ARG A 548 8.60 -6.69 -11.06
N VAL A 549 9.73 -6.85 -10.36
CA VAL A 549 10.75 -5.82 -10.25
C VAL A 549 12.11 -6.38 -10.66
N TYR A 550 12.75 -5.66 -11.57
CA TYR A 550 14.05 -5.99 -12.11
C TYR A 550 15.02 -4.85 -11.81
N GLN A 551 16.28 -5.15 -11.58
CA GLN A 551 17.30 -4.12 -11.36
C GLN A 551 18.54 -4.38 -12.22
N ARG A 552 19.25 -3.30 -12.53
CA ARG A 552 20.66 -3.39 -12.94
C ARG A 552 21.54 -3.73 -11.74
N GLU A 553 22.83 -3.92 -11.98
CA GLU A 553 23.82 -4.14 -10.91
C GLU A 553 23.90 -2.97 -9.92
N GLU A 554 23.62 -1.75 -10.37
CA GLU A 554 23.63 -0.55 -9.53
C GLU A 554 22.38 -0.42 -8.63
N GLY A 555 21.32 -1.17 -8.91
CA GLY A 555 20.09 -1.13 -8.14
C GLY A 555 20.27 -1.72 -6.74
N ARG A 556 19.50 -1.21 -5.78
CA ARG A 556 19.50 -1.71 -4.40
C ARG A 556 18.11 -2.07 -3.94
N ILE A 557 18.03 -3.05 -3.03
CA ILE A 557 16.81 -3.51 -2.37
C ILE A 557 16.92 -3.19 -0.89
N GLY A 558 15.83 -2.69 -0.32
CA GLY A 558 15.71 -2.39 1.11
C GLY A 558 15.36 -0.92 1.34
N CYS A 559 14.73 -0.68 2.48
CA CYS A 559 14.17 0.63 2.81
C CYS A 559 15.13 1.52 3.63
N ASP A 560 16.25 0.97 4.12
CA ASP A 560 17.24 1.67 4.96
C ASP A 560 18.67 1.59 4.38
N PRO A 561 18.91 2.09 3.15
CA PRO A 561 20.25 2.12 2.57
C PRO A 561 21.15 3.12 3.32
N ALA A 562 22.45 2.81 3.44
CA ALA A 562 23.38 3.61 4.25
C ALA A 562 23.56 5.07 3.78
N ASP A 563 23.35 5.35 2.49
CA ASP A 563 23.41 6.68 1.89
C ASP A 563 22.05 7.38 1.80
N ARG A 564 20.94 6.69 2.08
CA ARG A 564 19.60 7.26 2.22
C ARG A 564 18.85 6.58 3.38
N PRO A 565 19.36 6.64 4.62
CA PRO A 565 18.75 5.96 5.76
C PRO A 565 17.34 6.48 6.01
N THR A 566 16.46 5.61 6.52
CA THR A 566 15.07 5.94 6.87
C THR A 566 14.61 5.29 8.18
N ALA A 567 15.18 4.14 8.59
CA ALA A 567 14.60 3.32 9.64
C ALA A 567 14.58 4.01 11.02
N ASP A 568 15.71 4.59 11.43
CA ASP A 568 15.81 5.32 12.71
C ASP A 568 14.86 6.53 12.73
N TYR A 569 14.81 7.27 11.62
CA TYR A 569 13.95 8.44 11.48
C TYR A 569 12.47 8.08 11.63
N ILE A 570 12.01 7.04 10.92
CA ILE A 570 10.64 6.54 10.99
C ILE A 570 10.33 6.05 12.40
N ALA A 571 11.25 5.30 13.03
CA ALA A 571 11.05 4.77 14.37
C ALA A 571 10.89 5.86 15.44
N ARG A 572 11.65 6.96 15.34
CA ARG A 572 11.57 8.09 16.26
C ARG A 572 10.29 8.92 16.13
N HIS A 573 9.57 8.79 15.01
CA HIS A 573 8.35 9.54 14.70
C HIS A 573 7.15 8.64 14.39
N MET A 574 7.12 7.44 14.96
CA MET A 574 6.09 6.43 14.65
C MET A 574 4.66 6.92 14.94
N ASP A 575 4.49 7.91 15.80
CA ASP A 575 3.21 8.55 16.08
C ASP A 575 2.56 9.14 14.81
N VAL A 576 3.34 9.73 13.90
CA VAL A 576 2.81 10.25 12.63
C VAL A 576 2.64 9.18 11.56
N TYR A 577 3.49 8.15 11.57
CA TYR A 577 3.45 7.06 10.59
C TYR A 577 2.35 6.06 10.88
N SER A 578 1.77 6.07 12.09
CA SER A 578 0.72 5.15 12.53
C SER A 578 -0.66 5.80 12.68
N ASN A 579 -0.77 7.13 12.51
CA ASN A 579 -2.03 7.85 12.67
C ASN A 579 -2.39 8.68 11.43
N PRO A 580 -3.34 8.22 10.60
CA PRO A 580 -3.75 8.92 9.37
C PRO A 580 -4.50 10.24 9.64
N ASN A 581 -4.99 10.46 10.87
CA ASN A 581 -5.69 11.70 11.24
C ASN A 581 -4.73 12.86 11.56
N ILE A 582 -3.42 12.59 11.66
CA ILE A 582 -2.40 13.63 11.73
C ILE A 582 -2.08 14.03 10.28
N THR A 583 -2.44 15.26 9.92
CA THR A 583 -2.31 15.75 8.55
C THR A 583 -1.15 16.72 8.36
N THR A 584 -0.55 17.22 9.45
CA THR A 584 0.66 18.06 9.42
C THR A 584 1.66 17.61 10.48
N TRP A 585 2.94 17.94 10.28
CA TRP A 585 4.00 17.62 11.23
C TRP A 585 3.78 18.33 12.57
N GLU A 586 3.31 19.59 12.52
CA GLU A 586 3.00 20.39 13.71
C GLU A 586 1.85 19.79 14.53
N GLN A 587 0.84 19.18 13.89
CA GLN A 587 -0.28 18.55 14.59
C GLN A 587 0.16 17.39 15.51
N ALA A 588 1.29 16.76 15.20
CA ALA A 588 1.93 15.74 16.03
C ALA A 588 2.71 16.31 17.23
N GLY A 589 2.88 17.64 17.29
CA GLY A 589 3.72 18.31 18.29
C GLY A 589 5.21 18.33 17.92
N HIS A 590 5.56 17.96 16.68
CA HIS A 590 6.93 18.05 16.17
C HIS A 590 7.20 19.41 15.55
N LEU A 591 8.47 19.82 15.56
CA LEU A 591 8.93 21.05 14.91
C LEU A 591 9.65 20.71 13.60
N PHE A 592 9.58 21.61 12.63
CA PHE A 592 10.46 21.54 11.47
C PHE A 592 11.91 21.75 11.94
N PRO A 593 12.88 21.00 11.39
CA PRO A 593 14.30 21.24 11.62
C PRO A 593 14.68 22.67 11.24
N LYS A 594 15.60 23.30 11.99
CA LYS A 594 16.08 24.64 11.65
C LYS A 594 16.76 24.65 10.27
N ASN A 595 16.54 25.72 9.53
CA ASN A 595 17.09 25.93 8.19
C ASN A 595 18.10 27.10 8.20
N ASN A 596 19.33 26.84 7.75
CA ASN A 596 20.45 27.79 7.82
C ASN A 596 20.28 29.07 6.97
N LEU A 597 19.25 29.15 6.11
CA LEU A 597 18.92 30.34 5.34
C LEU A 597 18.12 31.36 6.15
N ILE A 598 17.41 30.91 7.20
CA ILE A 598 16.47 31.74 7.96
C ILE A 598 16.69 31.68 9.48
N ASP A 599 17.35 30.63 9.97
CA ASP A 599 17.64 30.39 11.38
C ASP A 599 19.13 30.61 11.71
N THR A 600 19.42 30.75 13.00
CA THR A 600 20.81 30.76 13.49
C THR A 600 21.26 29.33 13.81
N CYS A 601 22.23 28.83 13.04
CA CYS A 601 23.12 27.75 13.40
C CYS A 601 24.46 28.35 13.93
#